data_AF-A0A9D4RSZ2-F1
#
_entry.id   AF-A0A9D4RSZ2-F1
#
_cell.length_a   1.000
_cell.length_b   1.000
_cell.length_c   1.000
_cell.angle_alpha   90.00
_cell.angle_beta   90.00
_cell.angle_gamma   90.00
#
_symmetry.space_group_name_H-M   'P 1'
#
loop_
_entity.id
_entity.type
_entity.pdbx_description
1 polymer ?
#
loop_
_entity_poly.entity_id
_entity_poly.type
_entity_poly.pdbx_seq_one_letter_code
_entity_poly.pdbx_strand_id
1 'polypeptide(L)'
;MHTYIHTYIHTYIHTYIQTYKRTYVRTYVRTYVRTHIHTYIHTYIHTYIHTYIHTYIHTYIHTYIHTYIHTYIHTYIHTYIHTYIHTYIHTYIHTYIIHTYILRYILRYIHTYIHTYIHTYIHTYIHTYIHTYIHTYIHTYIHTYIHTYIHTYIHTYIHTYIHTYKHTYIHTNIHTYIHTYIHTYIHTYIHTYIHTYIHTFIHAYMHTCIHTCIHTYMHTYMHA
;
A
#
# COMPACT_ATOMS: atom_id res chain seq x y z
N MET A 1 -75.98 30.93 134.23
CA MET A 1 -76.59 30.17 133.12
C MET A 1 -76.27 30.78 131.74
N HIS A 2 -76.43 32.09 131.55
CA HIS A 2 -76.16 32.77 130.27
C HIS A 2 -74.69 32.71 129.80
N THR A 3 -73.73 32.80 130.73
CA THR A 3 -72.29 32.73 130.43
C THR A 3 -71.83 31.35 129.95
N TYR A 4 -72.38 30.26 130.51
CA TYR A 4 -71.99 28.88 130.19
C TYR A 4 -72.47 28.44 128.80
N ILE A 5 -73.70 28.83 128.43
CA ILE A 5 -74.29 28.58 127.10
C ILE A 5 -73.53 29.38 126.05
N HIS A 6 -73.21 30.65 126.32
CA HIS A 6 -72.44 31.48 125.41
C HIS A 6 -71.02 30.94 125.19
N THR A 7 -70.31 30.52 126.24
CA THR A 7 -68.98 29.93 126.09
C THR A 7 -69.01 28.58 125.37
N TYR A 8 -70.00 27.72 125.63
CA TYR A 8 -70.12 26.42 124.98
C TYR A 8 -70.48 26.54 123.49
N ILE A 9 -71.45 27.39 123.16
CA ILE A 9 -71.82 27.67 121.77
C ILE A 9 -70.63 28.31 121.04
N HIS A 10 -69.97 29.30 121.66
CA HIS A 10 -68.83 29.96 121.06
C HIS A 10 -67.64 28.99 120.86
N THR A 11 -67.27 28.17 121.85
CA THR A 11 -66.16 27.22 121.70
C THR A 11 -66.50 26.09 120.74
N TYR A 12 -67.73 25.57 120.74
CA TYR A 12 -68.16 24.52 119.81
C TYR A 12 -68.23 25.03 118.37
N ILE A 13 -68.88 26.17 118.14
CA ILE A 13 -68.94 26.79 116.81
C ILE A 13 -67.53 27.18 116.35
N HIS A 14 -66.72 27.80 117.22
CA HIS A 14 -65.36 28.18 116.85
C HIS A 14 -64.52 26.94 116.54
N THR A 15 -64.46 25.93 117.41
CA THR A 15 -63.65 24.73 117.16
C THR A 15 -64.14 23.93 115.97
N TYR A 16 -65.45 23.78 115.76
CA TYR A 16 -66.03 23.11 114.60
C TYR A 16 -65.72 23.87 113.30
N ILE A 17 -65.94 25.18 113.25
CA ILE A 17 -65.62 26.00 112.08
C ILE A 17 -64.11 26.00 111.82
N GLN A 18 -63.28 26.14 112.85
CA GLN A 18 -61.82 26.16 112.71
C GLN A 18 -61.30 24.82 112.21
N THR A 19 -61.76 23.71 112.80
CA THR A 19 -61.30 22.36 112.42
C THR A 19 -61.82 21.98 111.06
N TYR A 20 -63.10 22.21 110.75
CA TYR A 20 -63.69 21.93 109.45
C TYR A 20 -63.05 22.76 108.33
N LYS A 21 -62.92 24.08 108.51
CA LYS A 21 -62.19 24.91 107.53
C LYS A 21 -60.75 24.44 107.40
N ARG A 22 -60.04 24.17 108.50
CA ARG A 22 -58.63 23.77 108.45
C ARG A 22 -58.44 22.41 107.78
N THR A 23 -59.28 21.42 108.07
CA THR A 23 -59.18 20.09 107.46
C THR A 23 -59.62 20.15 106.00
N TYR A 24 -60.76 20.77 105.68
CA TYR A 24 -61.25 20.92 104.31
C TYR A 24 -60.28 21.70 103.44
N VAL A 25 -59.81 22.88 103.89
CA VAL A 25 -58.83 23.67 103.14
C VAL A 25 -57.53 22.88 103.02
N ARG A 26 -57.04 22.23 104.07
CA ARG A 26 -55.78 21.47 103.99
C ARG A 26 -55.89 20.26 103.08
N THR A 27 -56.98 19.49 103.12
CA THR A 27 -57.15 18.32 102.25
C THR A 27 -57.42 18.75 100.83
N TYR A 28 -58.33 19.70 100.58
CA TYR A 28 -58.63 20.21 99.25
C TYR A 28 -57.42 20.87 98.61
N VAL A 29 -56.75 21.80 99.29
CA VAL A 29 -55.53 22.42 98.76
C VAL A 29 -54.46 21.36 98.54
N ARG A 30 -54.22 20.43 99.48
CA ARG A 30 -53.19 19.42 99.30
C ARG A 30 -53.50 18.45 98.16
N THR A 31 -54.72 17.98 98.00
CA THR A 31 -55.08 17.06 96.92
C THR A 31 -55.15 17.78 95.59
N TYR A 32 -55.83 18.93 95.51
CA TYR A 32 -55.94 19.72 94.29
C TYR A 32 -54.59 20.21 93.81
N VAL A 33 -53.78 20.83 94.69
CA VAL A 33 -52.43 21.30 94.33
C VAL A 33 -51.57 20.11 93.94
N ARG A 34 -51.57 19.02 94.71
CA ARG A 34 -50.72 17.86 94.37
C ARG A 34 -51.14 17.20 93.07
N THR A 35 -52.42 16.89 92.87
CA THR A 35 -52.87 16.20 91.66
C THR A 35 -52.79 17.12 90.46
N HIS A 36 -53.26 18.36 90.56
CA HIS A 36 -53.28 19.28 89.42
C HIS A 36 -51.87 19.72 89.03
N ILE A 37 -51.00 20.07 89.99
CA ILE A 37 -49.61 20.39 89.66
C ILE A 37 -48.88 19.15 89.16
N HIS A 38 -49.05 17.98 89.80
CA HIS A 38 -48.36 16.77 89.34
C HIS A 38 -48.83 16.34 87.95
N THR A 39 -50.14 16.30 87.68
CA THR A 39 -50.65 15.92 86.36
C THR A 39 -50.33 16.97 85.33
N TYR A 40 -50.45 18.27 85.62
CA TYR A 40 -50.13 19.33 84.68
C TYR A 40 -48.63 19.34 84.37
N ILE A 41 -47.75 19.35 85.37
CA ILE A 41 -46.30 19.32 85.17
C ILE A 41 -45.90 18.02 84.49
N HIS A 42 -46.36 16.86 84.96
CA HIS A 42 -45.99 15.59 84.33
C HIS A 42 -46.50 15.51 82.91
N THR A 43 -47.77 15.81 82.63
CA THR A 43 -48.29 15.71 81.25
C THR A 43 -47.65 16.76 80.37
N TYR A 44 -47.56 18.02 80.79
CA TYR A 44 -46.96 19.09 79.99
C TYR A 44 -45.47 18.82 79.74
N ILE A 45 -44.67 18.54 80.78
CA ILE A 45 -43.24 18.29 80.61
C ILE A 45 -43.02 16.99 79.84
N HIS A 46 -43.68 15.88 80.20
CA HIS A 46 -43.49 14.63 79.50
C HIS A 46 -43.94 14.73 78.04
N THR A 47 -45.13 15.26 77.75
CA THR A 47 -45.59 15.37 76.36
C THR A 47 -44.76 16.37 75.58
N TYR A 48 -44.46 17.55 76.13
CA TYR A 48 -43.66 18.55 75.43
C TYR A 48 -42.24 18.07 75.19
N ILE A 49 -41.55 17.56 76.21
CA ILE A 49 -40.18 17.06 76.05
C ILE A 49 -40.17 15.82 75.17
N HIS A 50 -41.04 14.84 75.41
CA HIS A 50 -41.06 13.63 74.58
C HIS A 50 -41.41 13.96 73.13
N THR A 51 -42.47 14.73 72.88
CA THR A 51 -42.84 15.07 71.49
C THR A 51 -41.79 15.95 70.85
N TYR A 52 -41.29 16.99 71.51
CA TYR A 52 -40.28 17.87 70.95
C TYR A 52 -38.97 17.13 70.69
N ILE A 53 -38.43 16.41 71.67
CA ILE A 53 -37.19 15.66 71.50
C ILE A 53 -37.38 14.53 70.50
N HIS A 54 -38.43 13.72 70.62
CA HIS A 54 -38.66 12.62 69.68
C HIS A 54 -38.88 13.14 68.27
N THR A 55 -39.76 14.12 68.07
CA THR A 55 -40.01 14.66 66.72
C THR A 55 -38.79 15.38 66.19
N TYR A 56 -38.13 16.23 66.96
CA TYR A 56 -36.96 16.97 66.49
C TYR A 56 -35.79 16.04 66.20
N ILE A 57 -35.42 15.14 67.12
CA ILE A 57 -34.33 14.20 66.90
C ILE A 57 -34.70 13.22 65.79
N HIS A 58 -35.87 12.60 65.83
CA HIS A 58 -36.25 11.64 64.80
C HIS A 58 -36.35 12.32 63.44
N THR A 59 -37.04 13.45 63.31
CA THR A 59 -37.15 14.12 62.01
C THR A 59 -35.82 14.66 61.55
N TYR A 60 -35.03 15.35 62.41
CA TYR A 60 -33.75 15.90 62.02
C TYR A 60 -32.75 14.81 61.66
N ILE A 61 -32.55 13.81 62.52
CA ILE A 61 -31.61 12.71 62.25
C ILE A 61 -32.10 11.89 61.07
N HIS A 62 -33.37 11.46 61.04
CA HIS A 62 -33.86 10.66 59.94
C HIS A 62 -33.81 11.43 58.63
N THR A 63 -34.31 12.65 58.56
CA THR A 63 -34.28 13.42 57.32
C THR A 63 -32.87 13.78 56.93
N TYR A 64 -32.01 14.26 57.84
CA TYR A 64 -30.65 14.64 57.52
C TYR A 64 -29.82 13.42 57.10
N ILE A 65 -29.82 12.35 57.88
CA ILE A 65 -29.06 11.14 57.53
C ILE A 65 -29.63 10.51 56.27
N HIS A 66 -30.95 10.30 56.18
CA HIS A 66 -31.53 9.68 55.01
C HIS A 66 -31.31 10.54 53.77
N THR A 67 -31.62 11.84 53.81
CA THR A 67 -31.44 12.71 52.63
C THR A 67 -29.97 12.86 52.30
N TYR A 68 -29.09 13.14 53.26
CA TYR A 68 -27.66 13.33 52.98
C TYR A 68 -27.02 12.03 52.48
N ILE A 69 -27.21 10.90 53.17
CA ILE A 69 -26.63 9.64 52.74
C ILE A 69 -27.25 9.19 51.43
N HIS A 70 -28.58 9.20 51.29
CA HIS A 70 -29.22 8.78 50.05
C HIS A 70 -28.82 9.69 48.90
N THR A 71 -28.90 11.01 49.05
CA THR A 71 -28.52 11.93 47.96
C THR A 71 -27.05 11.84 47.68
N TYR A 72 -26.15 11.84 48.67
CA TYR A 72 -24.71 11.78 48.44
C TYR A 72 -24.32 10.45 47.82
N ILE A 73 -24.74 9.31 48.37
CA ILE A 73 -24.42 8.00 47.82
C ILE A 73 -25.06 7.83 46.45
N HIS A 74 -26.35 8.13 46.29
CA HIS A 74 -27.02 7.99 45.01
C HIS A 74 -26.41 8.91 43.97
N THR A 75 -26.24 10.19 44.24
CA THR A 75 -25.65 11.12 43.27
C THR A 75 -24.20 10.78 43.00
N TYR A 76 -23.36 10.53 44.00
CA TYR A 76 -21.96 10.18 43.79
C TYR A 76 -21.81 8.88 43.02
N ILE A 77 -22.45 7.79 43.46
CA ILE A 77 -22.35 6.49 42.79
C ILE A 77 -22.98 6.58 41.40
N HIS A 78 -24.20 7.10 41.28
CA HIS A 78 -24.88 7.17 39.99
C HIS A 78 -24.09 8.07 39.03
N THR A 79 -23.74 9.29 39.43
CA THR A 79 -23.01 10.19 38.54
C THR A 79 -21.62 9.66 38.23
N TYR A 80 -20.84 9.21 39.22
CA TYR A 80 -19.49 8.72 38.98
C TYR A 80 -19.50 7.46 38.12
N ILE A 81 -20.30 6.45 38.46
CA ILE A 81 -20.37 5.21 37.68
C ILE A 81 -20.95 5.48 36.31
N HIS A 82 -22.08 6.20 36.20
CA HIS A 82 -22.68 6.49 34.91
C HIS A 82 -21.76 7.33 34.03
N THR A 83 -21.19 8.42 34.55
CA THR A 83 -20.28 9.26 33.76
C THR A 83 -19.00 8.52 33.42
N TYR A 84 -18.38 7.80 34.35
CA TYR A 84 -17.16 7.06 34.07
C TYR A 84 -17.39 5.95 33.07
N ILE A 85 -18.40 5.10 33.27
CA ILE A 85 -18.72 4.01 32.34
C ILE A 85 -19.14 4.58 30.99
N HIS A 86 -20.06 5.55 30.95
CA HIS A 86 -20.51 6.13 29.69
C HIS A 86 -19.36 6.81 28.96
N THR A 87 -18.58 7.68 29.62
CA THR A 87 -17.46 8.37 28.97
C THR A 87 -16.38 7.39 28.56
N TYR A 88 -15.97 6.45 29.42
CA TYR A 88 -14.93 5.49 29.10
C TYR A 88 -15.35 4.56 27.96
N ILE A 89 -16.54 3.95 28.04
CA ILE A 89 -17.02 3.05 26.98
C ILE A 89 -17.25 3.83 25.68
N HIS A 90 -17.92 4.98 25.74
CA HIS A 90 -18.18 5.78 24.55
C HIS A 90 -16.89 6.28 23.91
N THR A 91 -15.98 6.87 24.70
CA THR A 91 -14.69 7.35 24.16
C THR A 91 -13.86 6.19 23.65
N TYR A 92 -13.72 5.08 24.39
CA TYR A 92 -12.93 3.93 23.96
C TYR A 92 -13.49 3.30 22.69
N ILE A 93 -14.79 2.98 22.64
CA ILE A 93 -15.40 2.38 21.45
C ILE A 93 -15.34 3.36 20.27
N HIS A 94 -15.78 4.61 20.46
CA HIS A 94 -15.87 5.55 19.36
C HIS A 94 -14.49 5.97 18.84
N THR A 95 -13.58 6.39 19.71
CA THR A 95 -12.26 6.87 19.26
C THR A 95 -11.34 5.72 18.88
N TYR A 96 -11.28 4.66 19.67
CA TYR A 96 -10.33 3.58 19.42
C TYR A 96 -10.85 2.67 18.30
N ILE A 97 -12.05 2.10 18.42
CA ILE A 97 -12.53 1.11 17.44
C ILE A 97 -12.85 1.78 16.11
N ILE A 98 -13.68 2.82 16.11
CA ILE A 98 -14.11 3.44 14.84
C ILE A 98 -12.95 4.24 14.23
N HIS A 99 -12.40 5.20 14.97
CA HIS A 99 -11.45 6.12 14.37
C HIS A 99 -10.07 5.48 14.17
N THR A 100 -9.49 4.80 15.17
CA THR A 100 -8.15 4.25 14.96
C THR A 100 -8.16 2.93 14.21
N TYR A 101 -9.13 2.05 14.44
CA TYR A 101 -9.11 0.75 13.77
C TYR A 101 -9.73 0.83 12.37
N ILE A 102 -10.99 1.26 12.24
CA ILE A 102 -11.68 1.25 10.95
C ILE A 102 -11.04 2.24 9.98
N LEU A 103 -10.86 3.51 10.36
CA LEU A 103 -10.31 4.51 9.44
C LEU A 103 -8.88 4.15 9.01
N ARG A 104 -7.99 3.80 9.95
CA ARG A 104 -6.60 3.47 9.63
C ARG A 104 -6.50 2.18 8.82
N TYR A 105 -7.32 1.17 9.15
CA TYR A 105 -7.34 -0.09 8.41
C TYR A 105 -7.83 0.12 6.99
N ILE A 106 -8.96 0.81 6.80
CA ILE A 106 -9.51 1.12 5.49
C ILE A 106 -8.52 1.98 4.70
N LEU A 107 -8.01 3.06 5.28
CA LEU A 107 -7.07 3.95 4.58
C LEU A 107 -5.80 3.20 4.19
N ARG A 108 -5.24 2.39 5.10
CA ARG A 108 -4.05 1.58 4.79
C ARG A 108 -4.35 0.55 3.73
N TYR A 109 -5.45 -0.21 3.86
CA TYR A 109 -5.83 -1.25 2.92
C TYR A 109 -6.06 -0.68 1.53
N ILE A 110 -6.89 0.37 1.41
CA ILE A 110 -7.17 1.06 0.16
C ILE A 110 -5.89 1.65 -0.41
N HIS A 111 -5.09 2.36 0.39
CA HIS A 111 -3.85 2.95 -0.09
C HIS A 111 -2.89 1.88 -0.58
N THR A 112 -2.64 0.84 0.19
CA THR A 112 -1.74 -0.24 -0.23
C THR A 112 -2.28 -0.97 -1.44
N TYR A 113 -3.57 -1.32 -1.47
CA TYR A 113 -4.16 -2.09 -2.56
C TYR A 113 -4.20 -1.29 -3.85
N ILE A 114 -4.70 -0.06 -3.80
CA ILE A 114 -4.76 0.81 -4.97
C ILE A 114 -3.35 1.18 -5.42
N HIS A 115 -2.47 1.59 -4.51
CA HIS A 115 -1.11 1.97 -4.87
C HIS A 115 -0.36 0.78 -5.46
N THR A 116 -0.36 -0.40 -4.82
CA THR A 116 0.34 -1.56 -5.37
C THR A 116 -0.30 -2.02 -6.66
N TYR A 117 -1.62 -2.09 -6.76
CA TYR A 117 -2.29 -2.56 -7.97
C TYR A 117 -2.06 -1.59 -9.13
N ILE A 118 -2.31 -0.30 -8.94
CA ILE A 118 -2.11 0.71 -9.99
C ILE A 118 -0.63 0.81 -10.32
N HIS A 119 0.26 0.94 -9.33
CA HIS A 119 1.68 1.05 -9.60
C HIS A 119 2.20 -0.19 -10.31
N THR A 120 1.93 -1.41 -9.81
CA THR A 120 2.41 -2.62 -10.47
C THR A 120 1.78 -2.79 -11.84
N TYR A 121 0.48 -2.62 -12.00
CA TYR A 121 -0.19 -2.80 -13.28
C TYR A 121 0.28 -1.76 -14.31
N ILE A 122 0.25 -0.47 -13.98
CA ILE A 122 0.68 0.60 -14.88
C ILE A 122 2.17 0.50 -15.14
N HIS A 123 3.01 0.37 -14.11
CA HIS A 123 4.45 0.29 -14.30
C HIS A 123 4.80 -0.94 -15.12
N THR A 124 4.30 -2.14 -14.78
CA THR A 124 4.62 -3.34 -15.55
C THR A 124 4.07 -3.25 -16.96
N TYR A 125 2.82 -2.83 -17.17
CA TYR A 125 2.23 -2.75 -18.49
C TYR A 125 2.94 -1.72 -19.37
N ILE A 126 3.11 -0.49 -18.88
CA ILE A 126 3.78 0.57 -19.65
C ILE A 126 5.25 0.23 -19.85
N HIS A 127 5.97 -0.17 -18.80
CA HIS A 127 7.38 -0.52 -18.92
C HIS A 127 7.56 -1.70 -19.88
N THR A 128 6.82 -2.80 -19.70
CA THR A 128 6.97 -3.96 -20.60
C THR A 128 6.52 -3.62 -22.01
N TYR A 129 5.39 -2.97 -22.22
CA TYR A 129 4.89 -2.63 -23.55
C TYR A 129 5.84 -1.67 -24.27
N ILE A 130 6.20 -0.55 -23.65
CA ILE A 130 7.09 0.44 -24.26
C ILE A 130 8.49 -0.15 -24.44
N HIS A 131 9.07 -0.76 -23.41
CA HIS A 131 10.40 -1.34 -23.51
C HIS A 131 10.43 -2.43 -24.58
N THR A 132 9.50 -3.39 -24.56
CA THR A 132 9.49 -4.46 -25.57
C THR A 132 9.20 -3.92 -26.95
N TYR A 133 8.22 -3.05 -27.13
CA TYR A 133 7.87 -2.50 -28.44
C TYR A 133 9.01 -1.67 -29.02
N ILE A 134 9.53 -0.70 -28.26
CA ILE A 134 10.63 0.16 -28.72
C ILE A 134 11.90 -0.66 -28.91
N HIS A 135 12.29 -1.50 -27.95
CA HIS A 135 13.48 -2.32 -28.07
C HIS A 135 13.37 -3.26 -29.27
N THR A 136 12.26 -3.99 -29.41
CA THR A 136 12.09 -4.92 -30.54
C THR A 136 12.01 -4.17 -31.86
N TYR A 137 11.25 -3.09 -31.96
CA TYR A 137 11.12 -2.32 -33.20
C TYR A 137 12.47 -1.71 -33.61
N ILE A 138 13.14 -1.00 -32.71
CA ILE A 138 14.43 -0.38 -33.00
C ILE A 138 15.49 -1.44 -33.28
N HIS A 139 15.59 -2.46 -32.41
CA HIS A 139 16.58 -3.53 -32.61
C HIS A 139 16.33 -4.26 -33.93
N THR A 140 15.10 -4.68 -34.22
CA THR A 140 14.80 -5.37 -35.48
C THR A 140 15.00 -4.46 -36.67
N TYR A 141 14.52 -3.21 -36.64
CA TYR A 141 14.69 -2.28 -37.75
C TYR A 141 16.16 -1.97 -38.01
N ILE A 142 16.91 -1.56 -37.00
CA ILE A 142 18.33 -1.24 -37.14
C ILE A 142 19.13 -2.49 -37.51
N HIS A 143 18.94 -3.60 -36.79
CA HIS A 143 19.66 -4.83 -37.08
C HIS A 143 19.34 -5.30 -38.49
N THR A 144 18.07 -5.43 -38.87
CA THR A 144 17.72 -5.90 -40.22
C THR A 144 18.16 -4.91 -41.29
N TYR A 145 17.90 -3.61 -41.14
CA TYR A 145 18.27 -2.63 -42.15
C TYR A 145 19.78 -2.52 -42.30
N ILE A 146 20.53 -2.29 -41.21
CA ILE A 146 21.98 -2.15 -41.27
C ILE A 146 22.63 -3.47 -41.67
N HIS A 147 22.27 -4.58 -41.03
CA HIS A 147 22.85 -5.88 -41.37
C HIS A 147 22.54 -6.23 -42.82
N THR A 148 21.28 -6.20 -43.25
CA THR A 148 20.95 -6.58 -44.63
C THR A 148 21.54 -5.58 -45.62
N TYR A 149 21.42 -4.27 -45.41
CA TYR A 149 21.95 -3.28 -46.35
C TYR A 149 23.47 -3.35 -46.45
N ILE A 150 24.19 -3.28 -45.33
CA ILE A 150 25.66 -3.30 -45.33
C ILE A 150 26.14 -4.67 -45.79
N HIS A 151 25.63 -5.76 -45.23
CA HIS A 151 26.07 -7.10 -45.62
C HIS A 151 25.78 -7.33 -47.10
N THR A 152 24.54 -7.13 -47.56
CA THR A 152 24.22 -7.39 -48.98
C THR A 152 24.95 -6.43 -49.90
N TYR A 153 24.99 -5.13 -49.63
CA TYR A 153 25.66 -4.17 -50.50
C TYR A 153 27.16 -4.40 -50.55
N ILE A 154 27.84 -4.49 -49.40
CA ILE A 154 29.28 -4.70 -49.36
C ILE A 154 29.62 -6.10 -49.89
N HIS A 155 28.94 -7.15 -49.44
CA HIS A 155 29.20 -8.50 -49.92
C HIS A 155 28.96 -8.59 -51.42
N THR A 156 27.80 -8.13 -51.93
CA THR A 156 27.53 -8.20 -53.37
C THR A 156 28.48 -7.32 -54.16
N TYR A 157 28.76 -6.08 -53.75
CA TYR A 157 29.67 -5.20 -54.45
C TYR A 157 31.09 -5.74 -54.47
N ILE A 158 31.66 -6.11 -53.31
CA ILE A 158 33.02 -6.64 -53.22
C ILE A 158 33.11 -7.99 -53.93
N HIS A 159 32.17 -8.91 -53.67
CA HIS A 159 32.19 -10.22 -54.30
C HIS A 159 32.04 -10.08 -55.81
N THR A 160 31.04 -9.34 -56.31
CA THR A 160 30.85 -9.17 -57.75
C THR A 160 32.01 -8.42 -58.37
N TYR A 161 32.48 -7.30 -57.81
CA TYR A 161 33.58 -6.53 -58.37
C TYR A 161 34.87 -7.34 -58.38
N ILE A 162 35.30 -7.92 -57.25
CA ILE A 162 36.54 -8.69 -57.19
C ILE A 162 36.43 -9.95 -58.03
N HIS A 163 35.33 -10.71 -57.92
CA HIS A 163 35.14 -11.94 -58.68
C HIS A 163 35.09 -11.63 -60.17
N THR A 164 34.25 -10.70 -60.62
CA THR A 164 34.16 -10.36 -62.04
C THR A 164 35.44 -9.75 -62.56
N TYR A 165 36.07 -8.81 -61.85
CA TYR A 165 37.32 -8.20 -62.29
C TYR A 165 38.45 -9.22 -62.36
N LYS A 166 38.71 -9.99 -61.29
CA LYS A 166 39.75 -11.03 -61.32
C LYS A 166 39.44 -12.11 -62.33
N HIS A 167 38.21 -12.63 -62.33
CA HIS A 167 37.83 -13.69 -63.26
C HIS A 167 37.96 -13.19 -64.69
N THR A 168 37.33 -12.06 -65.05
CA THR A 168 37.42 -11.53 -66.41
C THR A 168 38.85 -11.16 -66.76
N TYR A 169 39.56 -10.36 -65.96
CA TYR A 169 40.92 -9.94 -66.27
C TYR A 169 41.90 -11.11 -66.41
N ILE A 170 41.89 -12.05 -65.45
CA ILE A 170 42.81 -13.20 -65.49
C ILE A 170 42.39 -14.16 -66.59
N HIS A 171 41.11 -14.52 -66.66
CA HIS A 171 40.62 -15.45 -67.69
C HIS A 171 40.82 -14.86 -69.07
N THR A 172 40.40 -13.62 -69.34
CA THR A 172 40.54 -13.02 -70.67
C THR A 172 41.99 -12.75 -71.00
N ASN A 173 42.84 -12.21 -70.11
CA ASN A 173 44.24 -12.00 -70.47
C ASN A 173 44.99 -13.30 -70.65
N ILE A 174 44.84 -14.29 -69.76
CA ILE A 174 45.53 -15.57 -69.91
C ILE A 174 44.99 -16.31 -71.13
N HIS A 175 43.67 -16.38 -71.30
CA HIS A 175 43.08 -17.04 -72.47
C HIS A 175 43.49 -16.33 -73.75
N THR A 176 43.35 -15.00 -73.85
CA THR A 176 43.74 -14.27 -75.06
C THR A 176 45.24 -14.34 -75.28
N TYR A 177 46.08 -14.18 -74.28
CA TYR A 177 47.53 -14.26 -74.44
C TYR A 177 47.95 -15.67 -74.86
N ILE A 178 47.55 -16.71 -74.13
CA ILE A 178 47.90 -18.10 -74.47
C ILE A 178 47.30 -18.46 -75.83
N HIS A 179 46.00 -18.23 -76.04
CA HIS A 179 45.36 -18.58 -77.29
C HIS A 179 45.95 -17.79 -78.45
N THR A 180 46.02 -16.47 -78.39
CA THR A 180 46.58 -15.69 -79.52
C THR A 180 48.06 -15.98 -79.69
N TYR A 181 48.90 -15.87 -78.66
CA TYR A 181 50.34 -16.07 -78.80
C TYR A 181 50.66 -17.49 -79.25
N ILE A 182 50.17 -18.52 -78.55
CA ILE A 182 50.49 -19.91 -78.92
C ILE A 182 49.86 -20.26 -80.26
N HIS A 183 48.58 -19.95 -80.48
CA HIS A 183 47.94 -20.26 -81.77
C HIS A 183 48.62 -19.50 -82.90
N THR A 184 48.80 -18.19 -82.83
CA THR A 184 49.43 -17.43 -83.91
C THR A 184 50.88 -17.82 -84.08
N TYR A 185 51.65 -17.97 -83.00
CA TYR A 185 53.07 -18.31 -83.11
C TYR A 185 53.26 -19.72 -83.67
N ILE A 186 52.59 -20.73 -83.10
CA ILE A 186 52.72 -22.11 -83.58
C ILE A 186 52.13 -22.21 -84.99
N HIS A 187 50.93 -21.67 -85.24
CA HIS A 187 50.32 -21.74 -86.55
C HIS A 187 51.17 -21.01 -87.59
N THR A 188 51.58 -19.75 -87.34
CA THR A 188 52.42 -19.03 -88.31
C THR A 188 53.77 -19.69 -88.45
N TYR A 189 54.49 -20.00 -87.37
CA TYR A 189 55.81 -20.63 -87.45
C TYR A 189 55.76 -21.97 -88.16
N ILE A 190 54.87 -22.89 -87.77
CA ILE A 190 54.77 -24.20 -88.42
C ILE A 190 54.29 -24.02 -89.86
N HIS A 191 53.23 -23.25 -90.10
CA HIS A 191 52.71 -23.05 -91.44
C HIS A 191 53.76 -22.40 -92.35
N THR A 192 54.36 -21.28 -91.95
CA THR A 192 55.38 -20.61 -92.76
C THR A 192 56.61 -21.47 -92.89
N TYR A 193 57.16 -22.03 -91.80
CA TYR A 193 58.38 -22.83 -91.88
C TYR A 193 58.19 -24.07 -92.74
N ILE A 194 57.14 -24.87 -92.51
CA ILE A 194 56.88 -26.06 -93.31
C ILE A 194 56.56 -25.65 -94.74
N HIS A 195 55.68 -24.67 -94.96
CA HIS A 195 55.33 -24.25 -96.31
C HIS A 195 56.54 -23.69 -97.05
N THR A 196 57.32 -22.78 -96.47
CA THR A 196 58.51 -22.22 -97.12
C THR A 196 59.60 -23.26 -97.28
N TYR A 197 59.87 -24.10 -96.27
CA TYR A 197 60.92 -25.11 -96.36
C TYR A 197 60.57 -26.17 -97.39
N ILE A 198 59.37 -26.75 -97.36
CA ILE A 198 58.95 -27.75 -98.34
C ILE A 198 58.87 -27.11 -99.73
N HIS A 199 58.26 -25.93 -99.86
CA HIS A 199 58.13 -25.27 -101.16
C HIS A 199 59.50 -24.91 -101.74
N THR A 200 60.39 -24.29 -100.96
CA THR A 200 61.73 -23.91 -101.44
C THR A 200 62.63 -25.12 -101.68
N PHE A 201 62.60 -26.12 -100.80
CA PHE A 201 63.42 -27.33 -100.96
C PHE A 201 62.97 -28.14 -102.17
N ILE A 202 61.68 -28.44 -102.30
CA ILE A 202 61.17 -29.18 -103.47
C ILE A 202 61.36 -28.36 -104.73
N HIS A 203 61.05 -27.06 -104.71
CA HIS A 203 61.18 -26.23 -105.91
C HIS A 203 62.65 -26.08 -106.33
N ALA A 204 63.56 -25.80 -105.39
CA ALA A 204 64.99 -25.71 -105.68
C ALA A 204 65.54 -27.06 -106.12
N TYR A 205 65.25 -28.15 -105.41
CA TYR A 205 65.74 -29.49 -105.75
C TYR A 205 65.25 -29.94 -107.13
N MET A 206 63.95 -29.82 -107.42
CA MET A 206 63.38 -30.14 -108.73
C MET A 206 63.96 -29.24 -109.82
N HIS A 207 64.06 -27.93 -109.57
CA HIS A 207 64.65 -27.00 -110.53
C HIS A 207 66.12 -27.33 -110.80
N THR A 208 66.93 -27.58 -109.76
CA THR A 208 68.34 -27.94 -109.92
C THR A 208 68.50 -29.30 -110.57
N CYS A 209 67.74 -30.33 -110.19
CA CYS A 209 67.86 -31.66 -110.77
C CYS A 209 67.42 -31.68 -112.23
N ILE A 210 66.35 -30.98 -112.59
CA ILE A 210 65.93 -30.88 -114.00
C ILE A 210 66.94 -30.06 -114.78
N HIS A 211 67.39 -28.92 -114.26
CA HIS A 211 68.38 -28.07 -114.91
C HIS A 211 69.72 -28.80 -115.10
N THR A 212 70.24 -29.47 -114.08
CA THR A 212 71.48 -30.24 -114.19
C THR A 212 71.30 -31.45 -115.09
N CYS A 213 70.21 -32.20 -115.00
CA CYS A 213 69.97 -33.36 -115.85
C CYS A 213 69.85 -32.99 -117.34
N ILE A 214 69.15 -31.90 -117.66
CA ILE A 214 69.10 -31.38 -119.04
C ILE A 214 70.48 -30.87 -119.46
N HIS A 215 71.18 -30.13 -118.60
CA HIS A 215 72.50 -29.59 -118.92
C HIS A 215 73.55 -30.70 -119.13
N THR A 216 73.60 -31.73 -118.27
CA THR A 216 74.50 -32.87 -118.47
C THR A 216 74.08 -33.70 -119.68
N TYR A 217 72.79 -33.95 -119.90
CA TYR A 217 72.31 -34.67 -121.09
C TYR A 217 72.70 -33.95 -122.39
N MET A 218 72.54 -32.63 -122.45
CA MET A 218 72.95 -31.82 -123.61
C MET A 218 74.48 -31.78 -123.76
N HIS A 219 75.23 -31.72 -122.66
CA HIS A 219 76.69 -31.67 -122.68
C HIS A 219 77.32 -33.03 -123.04
N THR A 220 76.74 -34.16 -122.65
CA THR A 220 77.25 -35.50 -123.02
C THR A 220 76.92 -35.88 -124.46
N TYR A 221 75.80 -35.42 -125.02
CA TYR A 221 75.41 -35.74 -126.40
C TYR A 221 76.01 -34.82 -127.48
N MET A 222 76.52 -33.63 -127.12
CA MET A 222 77.22 -32.76 -128.09
C MET A 222 78.74 -32.96 -128.13
N HIS A 223 79.31 -33.71 -127.18
CA HIS A 223 80.76 -33.96 -127.09
C HIS A 223 81.17 -35.42 -127.34
N ALA A 224 80.27 -36.24 -127.87
CA ALA A 224 80.52 -37.58 -128.42
C ALA A 224 80.19 -37.58 -129.92
#